data_AF-A0A1M7T206-F1
#
_entry.id   AF-A0A1M7T206-F1
#
_cell.length_a   1.000
_cell.length_b   1.000
_cell.length_c   1.000
_cell.angle_alpha   90.00
_cell.angle_beta   90.00
_cell.angle_gamma   90.00
#
_symmetry.space_group_name_H-M   'P 1'
#
loop_
_entity.id
_entity.type
_entity.pdbx_description
1 polymer ?
#
loop_
_entity_poly.entity_id
_entity_poly.type
_entity_poly.pdbx_seq_one_letter_code
_entity_poly.pdbx_strand_id
1 'polypeptide(L)' 'MKKNNEYCACSGRRTITTGFEDDFGYWDVCTNCGKKLEDGYHYYNHYDGEDHEVFWGPNGDIID' A
#
# COMPACT_ATOMS: atom_id res chain seq x y z
N MET A 1 -31.91 -0.89 0.86
CA MET A 1 -30.94 0.14 1.29
C MET A 1 -29.54 -0.44 1.14
N LYS A 2 -28.76 -0.06 0.12
CA LYS A 2 -27.35 -0.47 0.06
C LYS A 2 -26.64 0.36 1.13
N LYS A 3 -26.22 -0.28 2.24
CA LYS A 3 -25.30 0.37 3.17
C LYS A 3 -24.13 0.88 2.33
N ASN A 4 -23.87 2.17 2.39
CA ASN A 4 -22.74 2.78 1.71
C ASN A 4 -21.49 2.40 2.51
N ASN A 5 -21.16 1.10 2.53
CA ASN A 5 -19.95 0.63 3.17
C ASN A 5 -18.79 1.23 2.39
N GLU A 6 -17.95 1.99 3.09
CA GLU A 6 -16.72 2.60 2.56
C GLU A 6 -15.75 1.53 2.07
N TYR A 7 -15.91 0.30 2.58
CA TYR A 7 -15.09 -0.86 2.26
C TYR A 7 -15.75 -1.85 1.29
N CYS A 8 -14.90 -2.61 0.60
CA CYS A 8 -15.25 -3.67 -0.33
C CYS A 8 -15.82 -4.89 0.40
N ALA A 9 -16.97 -5.37 -0.07
CA ALA A 9 -17.61 -6.61 0.40
C ALA A 9 -17.78 -7.65 -0.74
N CYS A 10 -17.01 -7.52 -1.84
CA CYS A 10 -17.05 -8.49 -2.93
C CYS A 10 -16.62 -9.88 -2.43
N SER A 11 -17.41 -10.90 -2.74
CA SER A 11 -17.07 -12.31 -2.49
C SER A 11 -16.27 -12.91 -3.66
N GLY A 12 -15.35 -13.82 -3.37
CA GLY A 12 -14.56 -14.56 -4.37
C GLY A 12 -13.12 -14.06 -4.57
N ARG A 13 -12.44 -14.55 -5.61
CA ARG A 13 -11.11 -14.05 -5.99
C ARG A 13 -11.23 -12.61 -6.49
N ARG A 14 -10.46 -11.72 -5.88
CA ARG A 14 -10.44 -10.30 -6.20
C ARG A 14 -9.06 -9.96 -6.74
N THR A 15 -9.02 -9.19 -7.81
CA THR A 15 -7.79 -8.50 -8.22
C THR A 15 -7.71 -7.20 -7.42
N ILE A 16 -6.49 -6.83 -7.04
CA ILE A 16 -6.19 -5.69 -6.18
C ILE A 16 -5.35 -4.70 -6.99
N THR A 17 -5.67 -3.42 -6.84
CA THR A 17 -4.87 -2.28 -7.31
C THR A 17 -4.66 -1.34 -6.13
N THR A 18 -3.78 -0.35 -6.23
CA THR A 18 -3.58 0.67 -5.19
C THR A 18 -4.36 1.95 -5.50
N GLY A 19 -4.67 2.74 -4.47
CA GLY A 19 -5.32 4.05 -4.60
C GLY A 19 -5.73 4.66 -3.26
N PHE A 20 -6.47 5.77 -3.27
CA PHE A 20 -6.82 6.55 -2.08
C PHE A 20 -5.59 6.90 -1.23
N GLU A 21 -4.58 7.45 -1.90
CA GLU A 21 -3.33 7.91 -1.30
C GLU A 21 -3.56 9.11 -0.38
N ASP A 22 -2.78 9.15 0.70
CA ASP A 22 -2.64 10.29 1.59
C ASP A 22 -1.15 10.56 1.87
N ASP A 23 -0.86 11.48 2.77
CA ASP A 23 0.52 11.90 3.08
C ASP A 23 1.39 10.77 3.66
N PHE A 24 0.77 9.70 4.18
CA PHE A 24 1.45 8.63 4.91
C PHE A 24 1.39 7.26 4.22
N GLY A 25 0.51 7.08 3.23
CA GLY A 25 0.33 5.78 2.59
C GLY A 25 -0.75 5.70 1.51
N TYR A 26 -1.14 4.47 1.19
CA TYR A 26 -2.15 4.14 0.18
C TYR A 26 -3.03 2.96 0.62
N TRP A 27 -4.19 2.80 0.01
CA TRP A 27 -5.07 1.64 0.23
C TRP A 27 -5.00 0.64 -0.93
N ASP A 28 -5.14 -0.63 -0.58
CA ASP A 28 -5.57 -1.67 -1.50
C ASP A 28 -7.03 -1.43 -1.88
N VAL A 29 -7.27 -1.45 -3.19
CA VAL A 29 -8.55 -1.17 -3.81
C VAL A 29 -8.97 -2.37 -4.64
N CYS A 30 -10.21 -2.80 -4.43
CA CYS A 30 -10.78 -3.87 -5.23
C CYS A 30 -11.08 -3.37 -6.65
N THR A 31 -10.48 -3.99 -7.66
CA THR A 31 -10.73 -3.64 -9.07
C THR A 31 -12.19 -3.86 -9.49
N ASN A 32 -12.92 -4.75 -8.81
CA ASN A 32 -14.30 -5.09 -9.17
C ASN A 32 -15.32 -4.03 -8.73
N CYS A 33 -15.08 -3.35 -7.60
CA CYS A 33 -16.02 -2.37 -7.05
C CYS A 33 -15.44 -0.99 -6.80
N GLY A 34 -14.13 -0.81 -6.99
CA GLY A 34 -13.43 0.47 -6.80
C GLY A 34 -13.36 0.93 -5.34
N LYS A 35 -13.66 0.04 -4.38
CA LYS A 35 -13.66 0.36 -2.95
C LYS A 35 -12.40 -0.14 -2.25
N LYS A 36 -12.02 0.58 -1.21
CA LYS A 36 -10.98 0.23 -0.23
C LYS A 36 -11.21 -1.17 0.35
N LEU A 37 -10.17 -1.97 0.53
CA LEU A 37 -10.23 -3.20 1.33
C LEU A 37 -10.01 -2.85 2.80
N GLU A 38 -10.90 -3.24 3.71
CA GLU A 38 -10.91 -2.81 5.14
C GLU A 38 -9.55 -2.84 5.86
N ASP A 39 -8.73 -3.85 5.60
CA ASP A 39 -7.38 -3.99 6.19
C ASP A 39 -6.24 -3.75 5.18
N GLY A 40 -6.51 -2.94 4.16
CA GLY A 40 -5.64 -2.76 2.99
C GLY A 40 -4.75 -1.54 3.03
N TYR A 41 -4.57 -0.87 4.16
CA TYR A 41 -3.75 0.34 4.21
C TYR A 41 -2.27 0.02 4.37
N HIS A 42 -1.43 0.62 3.51
CA HIS A 42 0.02 0.45 3.48
C HIS A 42 0.68 1.81 3.68
N TYR A 43 1.58 1.91 4.65
CA TYR A 43 2.39 3.11 4.88
C TYR A 43 3.55 3.16 3.89
N TYR A 44 3.88 4.34 3.35
CA TYR A 44 5.06 4.50 2.49
C TYR A 44 6.36 4.18 3.21
N ASN A 45 6.43 4.56 4.49
CA ASN A 45 7.57 4.31 5.35
C ASN A 45 7.22 3.15 6.28
N HIS A 46 7.53 1.93 5.83
CA HIS A 46 7.52 0.77 6.70
C HIS A 46 8.89 0.67 7.38
N TYR A 47 8.95 0.90 8.69
CA TYR A 47 10.13 0.58 9.48
C TYR A 47 10.20 -0.94 9.64
N ASP A 48 10.98 -1.61 8.78
CA ASP A 48 11.19 -3.06 8.79
C ASP A 48 12.28 -3.51 9.77
N GLY A 49 12.88 -2.56 10.51
CA GLY A 49 13.93 -2.81 11.48
C GLY A 49 15.34 -2.87 10.88
N GLU A 50 15.45 -2.77 9.56
CA GLU A 50 16.72 -2.55 8.87
C GLU A 50 16.91 -1.05 8.68
N ASP A 51 18.10 -0.56 8.98
CA ASP A 51 18.45 0.81 8.61
C ASP A 51 18.88 0.78 7.16
N HIS A 52 18.11 1.41 6.27
CA HIS A 52 18.46 1.50 4.85
C HIS A 52 19.55 2.60 4.66
N GLU A 53 20.62 2.53 5.47
CA GLU A 53 21.79 3.39 5.35
C GLU A 53 22.56 2.96 4.10
N VAL A 54 22.33 3.65 3.00
CA VAL A 54 23.13 3.46 1.78
C VAL A 54 24.50 4.12 1.96
N PHE A 55 25.53 3.32 2.20
CA PHE A 55 26.91 3.80 2.14
C PHE A 55 27.30 4.04 0.69
N TRP A 56 27.45 5.31 0.31
CA TRP A 56 27.93 5.70 -1.01
C TRP A 56 29.45 5.66 -1.07
N GLY A 57 29.98 4.78 -1.91
CA GLY A 57 31.37 4.79 -2.29
C GLY A 57 31.74 6.05 -3.08
N PRO A 58 33.02 6.44 -3.14
CA PRO A 58 33.49 7.66 -3.81
C PRO A 58 33.21 7.71 -5.32
N ASN A 59 32.82 6.58 -5.92
CA ASN A 59 32.45 6.46 -7.33
C ASN A 59 30.94 6.37 -7.57
N GLY A 60 30.11 6.51 -6.53
CA GLY A 60 28.65 6.41 -6.63
C GLY A 60 28.09 4.98 -6.54
N ASP A 61 28.92 4.02 -6.10
CA ASP A 61 28.49 2.64 -5.86
C ASP A 61 27.92 2.50 -4.43
N ILE A 62 26.97 1.58 -4.23
CA ILE A 62 26.49 1.19 -2.89
C ILE A 62 27.42 0.08 -2.37
N ILE A 63 27.98 0.25 -1.17
CA ILE A 63 28.82 -0.75 -0.50
C ILE A 63 28.10 -1.34 0.72
N ASP A 64 28.11 -2.66 0.85
CA ASP A 64 27.64 -3.46 2.01
C ASP A 64 28.81 -3.78 2.94
#